data_AF-A0AAV0XW17-F1
#
_entry.id   AF-A0AAV0XW17-F1
#
_cell.length_a   1.000
_cell.length_b   1.000
_cell.length_c   1.000
_cell.angle_alpha   90.00
_cell.angle_beta   90.00
_cell.angle_gamma   90.00
#
_symmetry.space_group_name_H-M   'P 1'
#
loop_
_entity.id
_entity.type
_entity.pdbx_description
1 polymer ?
#
loop_
_entity_poly.entity_id
_entity_poly.type
_entity_poly.pdbx_seq_one_letter_code
_entity_poly.pdbx_strand_id
1 'polypeptide(L)'
;MLNYRKQSRLTFSKCQALWNKQNRSPQIADIIKMNLGVYLKTPNQTRWNCWFDSSKFLLLHFKNSPSKFTKVCDAIKLNRFSKNDLEFLEEYVVVMEPLCICLDVLQGEKNMYFGFLLPSITILLQKYDDIAKKNLVYCDSLVSLIKANVEKRFENFLTDPFLLSATVSHPFFKTIWLTDNDKKDKALSFFKKSCLEMFEQSNLPESEISDSNMSDDANNYFNWSENKSKVDLSLEQEITRYLSKSPTKNLNILNEMPTVKKVFLKFNTPLPSSAAVERIFSIGGAVLSKKRGRMNDKNFENVLMLKCNKSLI
;
A
#
# COMPACT_ATOMS: atom_id res chain seq x y z
N MET A 1 11.20 -27.08 -3.43
CA MET A 1 12.27 -26.06 -3.61
C MET A 1 13.23 -26.35 -4.79
N LEU A 2 13.65 -27.60 -5.04
CA LEU A 2 14.57 -27.93 -6.15
C LEU A 2 13.98 -27.67 -7.55
N ASN A 3 12.70 -28.03 -7.75
CA ASN A 3 11.97 -27.81 -9.01
C ASN A 3 11.86 -26.32 -9.36
N TYR A 4 11.36 -25.50 -8.42
CA TYR A 4 11.31 -24.03 -8.56
C TYR A 4 12.65 -23.43 -8.96
N ARG A 5 13.72 -23.73 -8.21
CA ARG A 5 15.04 -23.12 -8.45
C ARG A 5 15.61 -23.48 -9.82
N LYS A 6 15.43 -24.72 -10.27
CA LYS A 6 15.89 -25.16 -11.59
C LYS A 6 15.09 -24.48 -12.71
N GLN A 7 13.76 -24.58 -12.66
CA GLN A 7 12.91 -24.04 -13.71
C GLN A 7 12.97 -22.51 -13.76
N SER A 8 12.94 -21.82 -12.61
CA SER A 8 13.04 -20.35 -12.55
C SER A 8 14.34 -19.83 -13.17
N ARG A 9 15.49 -20.43 -12.86
CA ARG A 9 16.78 -20.03 -13.46
C ARG A 9 16.77 -20.20 -14.97
N LEU A 10 16.25 -21.32 -15.47
CA LEU A 10 16.16 -21.57 -16.91
C LEU A 10 15.23 -20.56 -17.59
N THR A 11 13.99 -20.42 -17.12
CA THR A 11 13.01 -19.52 -17.73
C THR A 11 13.46 -18.06 -17.65
N PHE A 12 13.90 -17.59 -16.47
CA PHE A 12 14.31 -16.21 -16.29
C PHE A 12 15.59 -15.86 -17.03
N SER A 13 16.52 -16.81 -17.23
CA SER A 13 17.68 -16.56 -18.09
C SER A 13 17.27 -16.26 -19.54
N LYS A 14 16.24 -16.95 -20.06
CA LYS A 14 15.68 -16.69 -21.40
C LYS A 14 14.97 -15.34 -21.46
N CYS A 15 14.13 -15.01 -20.48
CA CYS A 15 13.48 -13.69 -20.38
C CYS A 15 14.52 -12.57 -20.34
N GLN A 16 15.55 -12.71 -19.51
CA GLN A 16 16.62 -11.72 -19.39
C GLN A 16 17.41 -11.58 -20.69
N ALA A 17 17.75 -12.70 -21.35
CA ALA A 17 18.44 -12.67 -22.63
C ALA A 17 17.62 -11.96 -23.72
N LEU A 18 16.31 -12.17 -23.74
CA LEU A 18 15.39 -11.47 -24.65
C LEU A 18 15.38 -9.95 -24.40
N TRP A 19 15.17 -9.53 -23.15
CA TRP A 19 15.17 -8.11 -22.78
C TRP A 19 16.52 -7.44 -23.07
N ASN A 20 17.63 -8.13 -22.77
CA ASN A 20 18.97 -7.64 -23.06
C ASN A 20 19.21 -7.44 -24.56
N LYS A 21 18.74 -8.38 -25.40
CA LYS A 21 18.88 -8.29 -26.86
C LYS A 21 18.11 -7.08 -27.41
N GLN A 22 16.88 -6.85 -26.94
CA GLN A 22 16.11 -5.66 -27.32
C GLN A 22 16.83 -4.37 -26.90
N ASN A 23 17.30 -4.29 -25.65
CA ASN A 23 17.87 -3.06 -25.11
C ASN A 23 19.25 -2.72 -25.68
N ARG A 24 19.98 -3.70 -26.22
CA ARG A 24 21.33 -3.51 -26.76
C ARG A 24 21.39 -3.27 -28.27
N SER A 25 20.33 -3.60 -29.02
CA SER A 25 20.33 -3.46 -30.47
C SER A 25 19.03 -2.85 -30.98
N PRO A 26 19.07 -1.66 -31.62
CA PRO A 26 17.88 -1.06 -32.22
C PRO A 26 17.31 -1.93 -33.34
N GLN A 27 18.16 -2.61 -34.12
CA GLN A 27 17.73 -3.55 -35.15
C GLN A 27 16.91 -4.70 -34.57
N ILE A 28 17.33 -5.26 -33.43
CA ILE A 28 16.56 -6.30 -32.73
C ILE A 28 15.24 -5.74 -32.20
N ALA A 29 15.26 -4.53 -31.63
CA ALA A 29 14.05 -3.89 -31.15
C ALA A 29 13.04 -3.67 -32.28
N ASP A 30 13.49 -3.29 -33.48
CA ASP A 30 12.63 -3.12 -34.65
C ASP A 30 12.09 -4.45 -35.18
N ILE A 31 12.91 -5.52 -35.18
CA ILE A 31 12.43 -6.89 -35.51
C ILE A 31 11.30 -7.30 -34.55
N ILE A 32 11.49 -7.07 -33.25
CA ILE A 32 10.49 -7.37 -32.22
C ILE A 32 9.20 -6.56 -32.50
N LYS A 33 9.31 -5.26 -32.72
CA LYS A 33 8.15 -4.39 -32.98
C LYS A 33 7.43 -4.77 -34.28
N MET A 34 8.17 -5.11 -35.33
CA MET A 34 7.58 -5.53 -36.61
C MET A 34 6.76 -6.82 -36.46
N ASN A 35 7.23 -7.76 -35.65
CA ASN A 35 6.56 -9.05 -35.47
C ASN A 35 5.45 -9.00 -34.40
N LEU A 36 5.68 -8.34 -33.26
CA LEU A 36 4.75 -8.32 -32.12
C LEU A 36 3.84 -7.09 -32.10
N GLY A 37 4.11 -6.08 -32.93
CA GLY A 37 3.40 -4.79 -32.95
C GLY A 37 3.78 -3.84 -31.81
N VAL A 38 4.64 -4.28 -30.88
CA VAL A 38 5.01 -3.55 -29.67
C VAL A 38 6.48 -3.77 -29.33
N TYR A 39 7.09 -2.81 -28.65
CA TYR A 39 8.34 -3.06 -27.93
C TYR A 39 8.04 -3.81 -26.63
N LEU A 40 8.93 -4.71 -26.22
CA LEU A 40 8.78 -5.42 -24.96
C LEU A 40 8.94 -4.46 -23.78
N LYS A 41 8.07 -4.59 -22.78
CA LYS A 41 8.31 -4.02 -21.46
C LYS A 41 9.50 -4.75 -20.83
N THR A 42 10.58 -4.02 -20.56
CA THR A 42 11.80 -4.58 -19.95
C THR A 42 11.92 -4.15 -18.48
N PRO A 43 12.43 -5.02 -17.58
CA PRO A 43 12.60 -4.66 -16.18
C PRO A 43 13.53 -3.47 -16.00
N ASN A 44 13.15 -2.52 -15.15
CA ASN A 44 14.01 -1.44 -14.69
C ASN A 44 14.34 -1.63 -13.20
N GLN A 45 15.63 -1.70 -12.85
CA GLN A 45 16.06 -2.02 -11.48
C GLN A 45 15.50 -1.05 -10.41
N THR A 46 15.03 0.12 -10.81
CA THR A 46 14.53 1.18 -9.92
C THR A 46 13.11 0.94 -9.39
N ARG A 47 12.35 -0.05 -9.88
CA ARG A 47 10.98 -0.33 -9.40
C ARG A 47 10.79 -1.79 -8.99
N TRP A 48 10.24 -2.02 -7.80
CA TRP A 48 10.12 -3.37 -7.21
C TRP A 48 9.19 -4.31 -8.01
N ASN A 49 8.18 -3.78 -8.71
CA ASN A 49 7.22 -4.55 -9.51
C ASN A 49 7.65 -4.77 -10.97
N CYS A 50 8.77 -4.22 -11.42
CA CYS A 50 9.13 -4.17 -12.84
C CYS A 50 9.33 -5.56 -13.49
N TRP A 51 9.86 -6.51 -12.71
CA TRP A 51 10.12 -7.86 -13.18
C TRP A 51 8.82 -8.62 -13.41
N PHE A 52 7.90 -8.52 -12.45
CA PHE A 52 6.55 -9.07 -12.55
C PHE A 52 5.82 -8.49 -13.77
N ASP A 53 5.81 -7.17 -13.89
CA ASP A 53 5.18 -6.47 -15.00
C ASP A 53 5.69 -6.93 -16.36
N SER A 54 7.01 -7.04 -16.50
CA SER A 54 7.66 -7.46 -17.74
C SER A 54 7.38 -8.93 -18.03
N SER A 55 7.35 -9.78 -17.00
CA SER A 55 7.03 -11.21 -17.12
C SER A 55 5.56 -11.43 -17.50
N LYS A 56 4.63 -10.69 -16.88
CA LYS A 56 3.20 -10.70 -17.20
C LYS A 56 2.94 -10.22 -18.63
N PHE A 57 3.65 -9.18 -19.06
CA PHE A 57 3.61 -8.68 -20.43
C PHE A 57 4.09 -9.76 -21.42
N LEU A 58 5.23 -10.40 -21.17
CA LEU A 58 5.71 -11.49 -22.01
C LEU A 58 4.70 -12.63 -22.11
N LEU A 59 4.17 -13.08 -20.97
CA LEU A 59 3.20 -14.17 -20.91
C LEU A 59 1.94 -13.86 -21.74
N LEU A 60 1.42 -12.62 -21.65
CA LEU A 60 0.28 -12.18 -22.45
C LEU A 60 0.56 -12.31 -23.95
N HIS A 61 1.74 -11.86 -24.41
CA HIS A 61 2.11 -11.97 -25.83
C HIS A 61 2.38 -13.41 -26.28
N PHE A 62 2.93 -14.26 -25.40
CA PHE A 62 3.03 -15.70 -25.68
C PHE A 62 1.66 -16.33 -25.91
N LYS A 63 0.67 -16.02 -25.08
CA LYS A 63 -0.69 -16.56 -25.21
C LYS A 63 -1.42 -16.04 -26.45
N ASN A 64 -1.30 -14.73 -26.73
CA ASN A 64 -2.05 -14.10 -27.81
C ASN A 64 -1.44 -14.36 -29.19
N SER A 65 -0.13 -14.60 -29.30
CA SER A 65 0.54 -14.79 -30.59
C SER A 65 1.76 -15.73 -30.52
N PRO A 66 1.56 -17.04 -30.22
CA PRO A 66 2.66 -18.00 -30.06
C PRO A 66 3.58 -18.12 -31.28
N SER A 67 2.99 -18.16 -32.48
CA SER A 67 3.72 -18.31 -33.74
C SER A 67 4.60 -17.10 -34.06
N LYS A 68 4.08 -15.88 -33.82
CA LYS A 68 4.85 -14.64 -33.99
C LYS A 68 6.02 -14.57 -33.02
N PHE A 69 5.81 -15.00 -31.77
CA PHE A 69 6.88 -15.03 -30.78
C PHE A 69 7.96 -16.05 -31.13
N THR A 70 7.59 -17.20 -31.68
CA THR A 70 8.54 -18.21 -32.16
C THR A 70 9.40 -17.65 -33.29
N LYS A 71 8.80 -16.97 -34.27
CA LYS A 71 9.53 -16.27 -35.33
C LYS A 71 10.52 -15.23 -34.77
N VAL A 72 10.12 -14.47 -33.75
CA VAL A 72 11.00 -13.52 -33.08
C VAL A 72 12.20 -14.22 -32.44
N CYS A 73 11.95 -15.29 -31.66
CA CYS A 73 13.03 -16.07 -31.04
C CYS A 73 14.03 -16.59 -32.08
N ASP A 74 13.54 -17.12 -33.21
CA ASP A 74 14.40 -17.62 -34.29
C ASP A 74 15.21 -16.49 -34.93
N ALA A 75 14.55 -15.37 -35.29
CA ALA A 75 15.18 -14.22 -35.93
C ALA A 75 16.30 -13.61 -35.07
N ILE A 76 16.12 -13.56 -33.75
CA ILE A 76 17.12 -13.00 -32.82
C ILE A 76 18.10 -14.03 -32.27
N LYS A 77 18.03 -15.29 -32.75
CA LYS A 77 18.84 -16.43 -32.29
C LYS A 77 18.74 -16.65 -30.77
N LEU A 78 17.51 -16.70 -30.24
CA LEU A 78 17.21 -17.00 -28.84
C LEU A 78 16.57 -18.39 -28.75
N ASN A 79 16.97 -19.17 -27.74
CA ASN A 79 16.34 -20.45 -27.45
C ASN A 79 14.83 -20.26 -27.22
N ARG A 80 14.02 -21.04 -27.92
CA ARG A 80 12.55 -21.02 -27.78
C ARG A 80 12.13 -21.36 -26.35
N PHE A 81 10.98 -20.83 -25.98
CA PHE A 81 10.33 -21.13 -24.70
C PHE A 81 9.60 -22.48 -24.83
N SER A 82 9.91 -23.38 -23.92
CA SER A 82 9.27 -24.70 -23.81
C SER A 82 7.92 -24.57 -23.11
N LYS A 83 7.12 -25.63 -23.18
CA LYS A 83 5.85 -25.71 -22.44
C LYS A 83 6.04 -25.46 -20.95
N ASN A 84 7.06 -26.08 -20.35
CA ASN A 84 7.40 -25.91 -18.93
C ASN A 84 7.78 -24.46 -18.59
N ASP A 85 8.44 -23.74 -19.51
CA ASP A 85 8.76 -22.32 -19.30
C ASP A 85 7.49 -21.48 -19.21
N LEU A 86 6.49 -21.77 -20.06
CA LEU A 86 5.21 -21.06 -20.09
C LEU A 86 4.35 -21.41 -18.87
N GLU A 87 4.22 -22.69 -18.53
CA GLU A 87 3.50 -23.15 -17.32
C GLU A 87 4.13 -22.52 -16.05
N PHE A 88 5.46 -22.46 -15.97
CA PHE A 88 6.15 -21.75 -14.89
C PHE A 88 5.81 -20.26 -14.85
N LEU A 89 5.81 -19.55 -15.99
CA LEU A 89 5.48 -18.13 -16.04
C LEU A 89 4.03 -17.87 -15.63
N GLU A 90 3.11 -18.76 -15.99
CA GLU A 90 1.71 -18.69 -15.55
C GLU A 90 1.60 -18.75 -14.03
N GLU A 91 2.20 -19.75 -13.41
CA GLU A 91 2.21 -19.86 -11.95
C GLU A 91 2.92 -18.68 -11.29
N TYR A 92 4.07 -18.26 -11.83
CA TYR A 92 4.83 -17.13 -11.31
C TYR A 92 3.99 -15.85 -11.30
N VAL A 93 3.28 -15.56 -12.39
CA VAL A 93 2.40 -14.38 -12.48
C VAL A 93 1.28 -14.48 -11.46
N VAL A 94 0.63 -15.63 -11.30
CA VAL A 94 -0.44 -15.83 -10.30
C VAL A 94 0.08 -15.61 -8.87
N VAL A 95 1.29 -16.10 -8.55
CA VAL A 95 1.87 -16.00 -7.21
C VAL A 95 2.36 -14.58 -6.88
N MET A 96 2.91 -13.87 -7.85
CA MET A 96 3.45 -12.51 -7.64
C MET A 96 2.39 -11.41 -7.73
N GLU A 97 1.27 -11.65 -8.41
CA GLU A 97 0.24 -10.64 -8.65
C GLU A 97 -0.34 -10.03 -7.36
N PRO A 98 -0.73 -10.79 -6.32
CA PRO A 98 -1.23 -10.22 -5.07
C PRO A 98 -0.23 -9.25 -4.41
N LEU A 99 1.05 -9.63 -4.39
CA LEU A 99 2.11 -8.80 -3.81
C LEU A 99 2.33 -7.52 -4.62
N CYS A 100 2.34 -7.61 -5.95
CA CYS A 100 2.50 -6.43 -6.80
C CYS A 100 1.31 -5.47 -6.68
N ILE A 101 0.08 -5.99 -6.64
CA ILE A 101 -1.12 -5.17 -6.38
C ILE A 101 -1.04 -4.51 -5.00
N CYS A 102 -0.61 -5.24 -3.96
CA CYS A 102 -0.45 -4.67 -2.62
C CYS A 102 0.59 -3.54 -2.61
N LEU A 103 1.71 -3.73 -3.29
CA LEU A 103 2.72 -2.67 -3.46
C LEU A 103 2.15 -1.46 -4.19
N ASP A 104 1.44 -1.66 -5.30
CA ASP A 104 0.84 -0.56 -6.06
C ASP A 104 -0.20 0.21 -5.23
N VAL A 105 -0.99 -0.49 -4.42
CA VAL A 105 -1.93 0.13 -3.47
C VAL A 105 -1.15 0.97 -2.46
N LEU A 106 -0.19 0.41 -1.73
CA LEU A 106 0.53 1.13 -0.67
C LEU A 106 1.42 2.27 -1.21
N GLN A 107 1.81 2.19 -2.49
CA GLN A 107 2.54 3.24 -3.18
C GLN A 107 1.61 4.29 -3.80
N GLY A 108 0.28 4.19 -3.68
CA GLY A 108 -0.66 5.15 -4.25
C GLY A 108 -0.42 6.59 -3.79
N GLU A 109 -0.76 7.56 -4.64
CA GLU A 109 -0.57 9.00 -4.35
C GLU A 109 -1.79 9.64 -3.72
N LYS A 110 -2.96 9.35 -4.28
CA LYS A 110 -4.20 10.02 -3.91
C LYS A 110 -4.91 9.21 -2.85
N ASN A 111 -5.31 9.88 -1.77
CA ASN A 111 -6.05 9.28 -0.66
C ASN A 111 -5.32 8.07 -0.06
N MET A 112 -3.98 8.12 -0.03
CA MET A 112 -3.17 7.10 0.62
C MET A 112 -2.90 7.52 2.06
N TYR A 113 -3.53 6.80 2.96
CA TYR A 113 -3.49 7.05 4.39
C TYR A 113 -2.77 5.91 5.09
N PHE A 114 -2.16 6.16 6.24
CA PHE A 114 -1.45 5.12 6.97
C PHE A 114 -2.34 3.92 7.33
N GLY A 115 -3.65 4.15 7.56
CA GLY A 115 -4.65 3.12 7.80
C GLY A 115 -4.88 2.12 6.64
N PHE A 116 -4.28 2.32 5.46
CA PHE A 116 -4.27 1.31 4.40
C PHE A 116 -3.29 0.16 4.68
N LEU A 117 -2.28 0.35 5.53
CA LEU A 117 -1.21 -0.62 5.71
C LEU A 117 -1.73 -1.96 6.23
N LEU A 118 -2.38 -1.97 7.40
CA LEU A 118 -2.81 -3.23 8.03
C LEU A 118 -3.83 -4.00 7.17
N PRO A 119 -4.90 -3.38 6.65
CA PRO A 119 -5.84 -4.10 5.78
C PRO A 119 -5.17 -4.67 4.53
N SER A 120 -4.23 -3.94 3.92
CA SER A 120 -3.53 -4.41 2.71
C SER A 120 -2.67 -5.63 3.00
N ILE A 121 -1.95 -5.65 4.13
CA ILE A 121 -1.15 -6.80 4.55
C ILE A 121 -2.04 -7.99 4.94
N THR A 122 -3.12 -7.76 5.68
CA THR A 122 -4.06 -8.84 6.06
C THR A 122 -4.70 -9.50 4.85
N ILE A 123 -5.18 -8.71 3.88
CA ILE A 123 -5.75 -9.24 2.63
C ILE A 123 -4.67 -9.96 1.81
N LEU A 124 -3.44 -9.45 1.78
CA LEU A 124 -2.33 -10.11 1.08
C LEU A 124 -2.07 -11.52 1.64
N LEU A 125 -2.02 -11.67 2.97
CA LEU A 125 -1.82 -12.96 3.63
C LEU A 125 -2.98 -13.93 3.33
N GLN A 126 -4.22 -13.46 3.40
CA GLN A 126 -5.41 -14.26 3.03
C GLN A 126 -5.35 -14.73 1.56
N LYS A 127 -4.93 -13.85 0.64
CA LYS A 127 -4.75 -14.24 -0.76
C LYS A 127 -3.67 -15.31 -0.92
N TYR A 128 -2.61 -15.27 -0.13
CA TYR A 128 -1.59 -16.31 -0.13
C TYR A 128 -2.08 -17.63 0.49
N ASP A 129 -2.96 -17.58 1.51
CA ASP A 129 -3.66 -18.78 2.00
C ASP A 129 -4.50 -19.44 0.91
N ASP A 130 -5.22 -18.64 0.12
CA ASP A 130 -6.03 -19.16 -0.97
C ASP A 130 -5.20 -19.70 -2.15
N ILE A 131 -4.06 -19.07 -2.45
CA ILE A 131 -3.13 -19.58 -3.46
C ILE A 131 -2.44 -20.86 -2.98
N ALA A 132 -2.12 -20.99 -1.70
CA ALA A 132 -1.51 -22.19 -1.13
C ALA A 132 -2.43 -23.43 -1.22
N LYS A 133 -3.76 -23.22 -1.34
CA LYS A 133 -4.73 -24.31 -1.58
C LYS A 133 -4.73 -24.80 -3.04
N LYS A 134 -4.07 -24.09 -3.96
CA LYS A 134 -4.02 -24.47 -5.38
C LYS A 134 -2.90 -25.48 -5.61
N ASN A 135 -3.13 -26.42 -6.53
CA ASN A 135 -2.12 -27.38 -6.97
C ASN A 135 -1.12 -26.69 -7.92
N LEU A 136 -0.04 -26.12 -7.36
CA LEU A 136 1.06 -25.52 -8.10
C LEU A 136 2.18 -26.54 -8.32
N VAL A 137 2.68 -26.64 -9.56
CA VAL A 137 3.73 -27.58 -9.97
C VAL A 137 5.12 -27.02 -9.66
N TYR A 138 5.32 -25.72 -9.87
CA TYR A 138 6.63 -25.08 -9.77
C TYR A 138 6.72 -24.07 -8.63
N CYS A 139 5.69 -23.24 -8.41
CA CYS A 139 5.78 -22.06 -7.54
C CYS A 139 5.26 -22.26 -6.12
N ASP A 140 4.90 -23.48 -5.71
CA ASP A 140 4.45 -23.79 -4.34
C ASP A 140 5.42 -23.28 -3.26
N SER A 141 6.72 -23.61 -3.41
CA SER A 141 7.73 -23.13 -2.45
C SER A 141 7.93 -21.61 -2.45
N LEU A 142 7.56 -20.91 -3.54
CA LEU A 142 7.61 -19.45 -3.59
C LEU A 142 6.47 -18.84 -2.76
N VAL A 143 5.27 -19.41 -2.83
CA VAL A 143 4.10 -18.98 -2.04
C VAL A 143 4.42 -19.03 -0.55
N SER A 144 4.86 -20.20 -0.07
CA SER A 144 5.20 -20.40 1.35
C SER A 144 6.32 -19.46 1.80
N LEU A 145 7.33 -19.22 0.95
CA LEU A 145 8.42 -18.31 1.25
C LEU A 145 7.96 -16.85 1.32
N ILE A 146 7.15 -16.39 0.38
CA ILE A 146 6.64 -15.01 0.39
C ILE A 146 5.77 -14.80 1.63
N LYS A 147 4.82 -15.70 1.87
CA LYS A 147 3.91 -15.62 3.01
C LYS A 147 4.69 -15.51 4.33
N ALA A 148 5.60 -16.44 4.60
CA ALA A 148 6.39 -16.45 5.83
C ALA A 148 7.25 -15.19 6.01
N ASN A 149 7.82 -14.65 4.92
CA ASN A 149 8.61 -13.42 5.00
C ASN A 149 7.75 -12.18 5.20
N VAL A 150 6.55 -12.12 4.61
CA VAL A 150 5.59 -11.03 4.86
C VAL A 150 5.12 -11.08 6.31
N GLU A 151 4.73 -12.24 6.82
CA GLU A 151 4.33 -12.42 8.22
C GLU A 151 5.43 -11.97 9.16
N LYS A 152 6.65 -12.51 9.01
CA LYS A 152 7.80 -12.14 9.84
C LYS A 152 8.13 -10.65 9.77
N ARG A 153 8.01 -10.02 8.60
CA ARG A 153 8.31 -8.59 8.44
C ARG A 153 7.26 -7.70 9.10
N PHE A 154 5.99 -8.12 9.07
CA PHE A 154 4.86 -7.29 9.48
C PHE A 154 4.24 -7.68 10.83
N GLU A 155 4.70 -8.75 11.48
CA GLU A 155 4.16 -9.25 12.75
C GLU A 155 4.03 -8.16 13.83
N ASN A 156 5.08 -7.36 14.01
CA ASN A 156 5.10 -6.29 15.01
C ASN A 156 4.17 -5.14 14.63
N PHE A 157 4.07 -4.83 13.34
CA PHE A 157 3.20 -3.75 12.84
C PHE A 157 1.72 -4.11 12.92
N LEU A 158 1.35 -5.39 12.75
CA LEU A 158 -0.03 -5.87 12.88
C LEU A 158 -0.62 -5.68 14.29
N THR A 159 0.23 -5.52 15.30
CA THR A 159 -0.17 -5.31 16.69
C THR A 159 0.12 -3.90 17.22
N ASP A 160 0.67 -3.02 16.37
CA ASP A 160 1.04 -1.65 16.72
C ASP A 160 -0.22 -0.80 17.02
N PRO A 161 -0.36 -0.24 18.23
CA PRO A 161 -1.47 0.63 18.60
C PRO A 161 -1.64 1.83 17.66
N PHE A 162 -0.56 2.39 17.12
CA PHE A 162 -0.61 3.54 16.22
C PHE A 162 -1.31 3.17 14.90
N LEU A 163 -0.87 2.07 14.30
CA LEU A 163 -1.43 1.55 13.04
C LEU A 163 -2.86 1.04 13.19
N LEU A 164 -3.18 0.40 14.32
CA LEU A 164 -4.55 -0.02 14.64
C LEU A 164 -5.47 1.20 14.73
N SER A 165 -5.05 2.25 15.44
CA SER A 165 -5.81 3.49 15.57
C SER A 165 -5.96 4.22 14.23
N ALA A 166 -4.91 4.25 13.40
CA ALA A 166 -4.96 4.77 12.04
C ALA A 166 -6.02 4.04 11.18
N THR A 167 -6.02 2.71 11.24
CA THR A 167 -6.91 1.87 10.43
C THR A 167 -8.36 1.97 10.89
N VAL A 168 -8.63 1.89 12.19
CA VAL A 168 -10.00 1.94 12.75
C VAL A 168 -10.64 3.32 12.56
N SER A 169 -9.85 4.40 12.68
CA SER A 169 -10.33 5.76 12.42
C SER A 169 -10.63 6.04 10.94
N HIS A 170 -10.20 5.17 10.02
CA HIS A 170 -10.48 5.31 8.60
C HIS A 170 -11.90 4.81 8.25
N PRO A 171 -12.81 5.66 7.73
CA PRO A 171 -14.23 5.31 7.51
C PRO A 171 -14.48 4.10 6.59
N PHE A 172 -13.55 3.83 5.67
CA PHE A 172 -13.64 2.69 4.75
C PHE A 172 -13.34 1.34 5.40
N PHE A 173 -12.41 1.28 6.36
CA PHE A 173 -11.92 0.02 6.92
C PHE A 173 -12.57 -0.31 8.25
N LYS A 174 -12.57 0.64 9.19
CA LYS A 174 -13.04 0.45 10.57
C LYS A 174 -12.46 -0.87 11.13
N THR A 175 -13.33 -1.84 11.44
CA THR A 175 -12.96 -3.16 11.96
C THR A 175 -13.24 -4.32 10.98
N ILE A 176 -13.65 -4.03 9.75
CA ILE A 176 -14.19 -5.04 8.81
C ILE A 176 -13.13 -6.00 8.26
N TRP A 177 -11.90 -5.50 8.16
CA TRP A 177 -10.75 -6.27 7.68
C TRP A 177 -10.28 -7.33 8.70
N LEU A 178 -10.78 -7.26 9.95
CA LEU A 178 -10.50 -8.24 10.99
C LEU A 178 -11.61 -9.31 11.00
N THR A 179 -11.23 -10.58 10.98
CA THR A 179 -12.16 -11.70 11.16
C THR A 179 -12.27 -12.12 12.61
N ASP A 180 -11.14 -12.12 13.31
CA ASP A 180 -10.96 -12.49 14.72
C ASP A 180 -11.52 -11.43 15.68
N ASN A 181 -12.36 -11.86 16.62
CA ASN A 181 -13.01 -10.96 17.59
C ASN A 181 -12.02 -10.40 18.61
N ASP A 182 -11.02 -11.18 19.05
CA ASP A 182 -10.04 -10.70 20.03
C ASP A 182 -9.20 -9.55 19.45
N LYS A 183 -8.84 -9.68 18.16
CA LYS A 183 -8.12 -8.61 17.43
C LYS A 183 -9.00 -7.39 17.22
N LYS A 184 -10.30 -7.56 16.97
CA LYS A 184 -11.26 -6.44 16.85
C LYS A 184 -11.34 -5.68 18.16
N ASP A 185 -11.50 -6.38 19.28
CA ASP A 185 -11.62 -5.76 20.59
C ASP A 185 -10.34 -5.02 20.98
N LYS A 186 -9.18 -5.60 20.69
CA LYS A 186 -7.88 -4.93 20.87
C LYS A 186 -7.73 -3.68 19.99
N ALA A 187 -8.15 -3.74 18.73
CA ALA A 187 -8.10 -2.58 17.84
C ALA A 187 -9.04 -1.45 18.31
N LEU A 188 -10.25 -1.82 18.75
CA LEU A 188 -11.24 -0.89 19.29
C LEU A 188 -10.78 -0.25 20.60
N SER A 189 -10.13 -1.00 21.49
CA SER A 189 -9.63 -0.45 22.76
C SER A 189 -8.55 0.62 22.54
N PHE A 190 -7.60 0.39 21.62
CA PHE A 190 -6.61 1.41 21.26
C PHE A 190 -7.22 2.63 20.57
N PHE A 191 -8.19 2.41 19.69
CA PHE A 191 -8.92 3.52 19.05
C PHE A 191 -9.69 4.36 20.08
N LYS A 192 -10.43 3.73 21.01
CA LYS A 192 -11.14 4.42 22.09
C LYS A 192 -10.19 5.22 22.97
N LYS A 193 -9.06 4.62 23.37
CA LYS A 193 -8.00 5.31 24.12
C LYS A 193 -7.49 6.55 23.36
N SER A 194 -7.21 6.40 22.06
CA SER A 194 -6.77 7.53 21.22
C SER A 194 -7.82 8.64 21.11
N CYS A 195 -9.11 8.27 21.08
CA CYS A 195 -10.20 9.25 21.08
C CYS A 195 -10.28 10.00 22.41
N LEU A 196 -10.16 9.30 23.55
CA LEU A 196 -10.13 9.91 24.88
C LEU A 196 -8.98 10.93 24.99
N GLU A 197 -7.76 10.54 24.60
CA GLU A 197 -6.59 11.44 24.61
C GLU A 197 -6.81 12.70 23.74
N MET A 198 -7.41 12.56 22.56
CA MET A 198 -7.71 13.71 21.68
C MET A 198 -8.84 14.59 22.21
N PHE A 199 -9.80 14.00 22.91
CA PHE A 199 -10.91 14.72 23.50
C PHE A 199 -10.44 15.57 24.68
N GLU A 200 -9.66 14.98 25.59
CA GLU A 200 -9.05 15.67 26.74
C GLU A 200 -8.17 16.84 26.32
N GLN A 201 -7.33 16.65 25.29
CA GLN A 201 -6.47 17.73 24.76
C GLN A 201 -7.26 18.92 24.21
N SER A 202 -8.49 18.70 23.72
CA SER A 202 -9.32 19.79 23.24
C SER A 202 -10.17 20.48 24.29
N ASN A 203 -10.32 19.88 25.47
CA ASN A 203 -11.08 20.40 26.58
C ASN A 203 -10.18 20.80 27.76
N LEU A 204 -8.87 21.00 27.52
CA LEU A 204 -8.00 21.67 28.48
C LEU A 204 -8.63 23.03 28.82
N PRO A 205 -8.89 23.34 30.10
CA PRO A 205 -9.52 24.60 30.45
C PRO A 205 -8.56 25.74 30.07
N GLU A 206 -8.98 26.61 29.15
CA GLU A 206 -8.59 28.01 29.29
C GLU A 206 -9.05 28.45 30.67
N SER A 207 -8.13 29.03 31.44
CA SER A 207 -8.34 29.42 32.82
C SER A 207 -9.48 30.44 32.92
N GLU A 208 -10.71 29.97 33.14
CA GLU A 208 -11.82 30.80 33.56
C GLU A 208 -11.85 30.83 35.09
N ILE A 209 -11.34 31.94 35.61
CA ILE A 209 -11.60 32.42 36.96
C ILE A 209 -13.04 32.93 37.01
N SER A 210 -13.71 32.69 38.14
CA SER A 210 -15.02 33.20 38.61
C SER A 210 -16.26 32.52 38.01
N ASP A 211 -17.34 32.25 38.74
CA ASP A 211 -17.78 32.80 40.03
C ASP A 211 -18.63 31.77 40.79
N SER A 212 -18.55 31.82 42.12
CA SER A 212 -19.35 31.05 43.07
C SER A 212 -20.85 31.31 42.91
N ASN A 213 -21.68 30.26 42.91
CA ASN A 213 -23.04 30.34 43.49
C ASN A 213 -23.62 28.95 43.85
N MET A 214 -23.84 28.78 45.15
CA MET A 214 -24.80 27.93 45.88
C MET A 214 -25.06 26.51 45.34
N SER A 215 -24.30 25.54 45.87
CA SER A 215 -24.57 24.11 45.71
C SER A 215 -25.44 23.57 46.84
N ASP A 216 -26.53 22.88 46.49
CA ASP A 216 -27.29 21.98 47.36
C ASP A 216 -26.33 20.96 48.03
N ASP A 217 -26.36 20.85 49.37
CA ASP A 217 -25.46 19.96 50.14
C ASP A 217 -25.60 18.47 49.74
N ALA A 218 -26.75 18.07 49.19
CA ALA A 218 -26.98 16.72 48.69
C ALA A 218 -26.19 16.40 47.40
N ASN A 219 -25.99 17.38 46.51
CA ASN A 219 -25.23 17.18 45.27
C ASN A 219 -23.71 17.13 45.52
N ASN A 220 -23.23 17.81 46.57
CA ASN A 220 -21.83 17.69 47.02
C ASN A 220 -21.50 16.34 47.64
N TYR A 221 -22.49 15.58 48.12
CA TYR A 221 -22.29 14.23 48.67
C TYR A 221 -21.98 13.18 47.58
N PHE A 222 -22.50 13.38 46.37
CA PHE A 222 -22.28 12.53 45.19
C PHE A 222 -21.52 13.25 44.08
N ASN A 223 -20.53 14.06 44.46
CA ASN A 223 -19.68 14.86 43.59
C ASN A 223 -18.88 14.06 42.53
N TRP A 224 -18.83 12.72 42.60
CA TRP A 224 -18.28 11.88 41.53
C TRP A 224 -19.17 11.79 40.28
N SER A 225 -20.45 12.16 40.38
CA SER A 225 -21.46 11.88 39.35
C SER A 225 -21.54 12.96 38.26
N GLU A 226 -21.13 14.20 38.53
CA GLU A 226 -21.57 15.35 37.70
C GLU A 226 -20.62 15.74 36.56
N ASN A 227 -19.31 15.53 36.69
CA ASN A 227 -18.34 16.05 35.69
C ASN A 227 -17.65 15.00 34.83
N LYS A 228 -17.44 13.78 35.32
CA LYS A 228 -16.82 12.69 34.53
C LYS A 228 -17.82 12.02 33.58
N SER A 229 -19.09 11.96 33.96
CA SER A 229 -20.14 11.21 33.25
C SER A 229 -20.56 11.85 31.94
N LYS A 230 -20.79 13.18 31.88
CA LYS A 230 -21.30 13.85 30.67
C LYS A 230 -20.28 13.87 29.52
N VAL A 231 -19.01 14.04 29.86
CA VAL A 231 -17.88 14.05 28.91
C VAL A 231 -17.68 12.66 28.30
N ASP A 232 -17.62 11.62 29.13
CA ASP A 232 -17.46 10.24 28.66
C ASP A 232 -18.70 9.80 27.83
N LEU A 233 -19.92 10.18 28.23
CA LEU A 233 -21.15 9.89 27.50
C LEU A 233 -21.17 10.52 26.10
N SER A 234 -20.74 11.77 25.94
CA SER A 234 -20.70 12.44 24.64
C SER A 234 -19.71 11.77 23.69
N LEU A 235 -18.53 11.40 24.20
CA LEU A 235 -17.51 10.72 23.40
C LEU A 235 -17.93 9.31 23.00
N GLU A 236 -18.50 8.54 23.93
CA GLU A 236 -19.02 7.20 23.65
C GLU A 236 -20.14 7.22 22.62
N GLN A 237 -21.02 8.22 22.67
CA GLN A 237 -22.06 8.42 21.65
C GLN A 237 -21.47 8.73 20.27
N GLU A 238 -20.44 9.59 20.19
CA GLU A 238 -19.74 9.90 18.94
C GLU A 238 -19.09 8.64 18.34
N ILE A 239 -18.34 7.89 19.15
CA ILE A 239 -17.66 6.65 18.74
C ILE A 239 -18.68 5.61 18.27
N THR A 240 -19.77 5.42 19.01
CA THR A 240 -20.82 4.46 18.68
C THR A 240 -21.51 4.84 17.37
N ARG A 241 -21.82 6.14 17.17
CA ARG A 241 -22.38 6.65 15.92
C ARG A 241 -21.42 6.48 14.75
N TYR A 242 -20.12 6.66 14.95
CA TYR A 242 -19.12 6.40 13.91
C TYR A 242 -19.06 4.92 13.53
N LEU A 243 -19.04 4.01 14.51
CA LEU A 243 -18.93 2.57 14.29
C LEU A 243 -20.21 1.97 13.66
N SER A 244 -21.39 2.51 13.96
CA SER A 244 -22.67 2.02 13.43
C SER A 244 -22.92 2.42 11.96
N LYS A 245 -22.32 3.52 11.49
CA LYS A 245 -22.42 3.92 10.09
C LYS A 245 -21.80 2.87 9.16
N SER A 246 -22.35 2.73 7.95
CA SER A 246 -21.75 1.87 6.93
C SER A 246 -20.35 2.38 6.51
N PRO A 247 -19.49 1.48 6.02
CA PRO A 247 -18.13 1.85 5.62
C PRO A 247 -18.18 2.61 4.30
N THR A 248 -17.38 3.68 4.20
CA THR A 248 -17.36 4.51 2.98
C THR A 248 -15.97 5.04 2.70
N LYS A 249 -15.70 5.31 1.42
CA LYS A 249 -14.50 6.04 0.99
C LYS A 249 -14.65 7.56 1.16
N ASN A 250 -15.87 8.05 1.40
CA ASN A 250 -16.12 9.47 1.56
C ASN A 250 -15.73 9.96 2.96
N LEU A 251 -14.75 10.84 3.04
CA LEU A 251 -14.25 11.38 4.30
C LEU A 251 -15.12 12.49 4.90
N ASN A 252 -16.12 13.00 4.17
CA ASN A 252 -17.02 14.05 4.67
C ASN A 252 -17.79 13.61 5.92
N ILE A 253 -17.96 12.30 6.13
CA ILE A 253 -18.59 11.74 7.33
C ILE A 253 -17.84 12.14 8.60
N LEU A 254 -16.53 12.35 8.52
CA LEU A 254 -15.72 12.78 9.66
C LEU A 254 -16.04 14.22 10.10
N ASN A 255 -16.66 15.05 9.26
CA ASN A 255 -17.04 16.41 9.66
C ASN A 255 -18.15 16.41 10.72
N GLU A 256 -18.95 15.35 10.80
CA GLU A 256 -19.97 15.18 11.85
C GLU A 256 -19.40 14.61 13.16
N MET A 257 -18.12 14.17 13.16
CA MET A 257 -17.47 13.45 14.27
C MET A 257 -16.14 14.15 14.60
N PRO A 258 -16.15 15.23 15.38
CA PRO A 258 -14.98 16.09 15.58
C PRO A 258 -13.81 15.37 16.24
N THR A 259 -14.06 14.48 17.20
CA THR A 259 -13.01 13.74 17.92
C THR A 259 -12.41 12.67 17.01
N VAL A 260 -13.26 11.89 16.33
CA VAL A 260 -12.81 10.86 15.39
C VAL A 260 -12.02 11.50 14.24
N LYS A 261 -12.43 12.68 13.77
CA LYS A 261 -11.68 13.45 12.76
C LYS A 261 -10.28 13.84 13.23
N LYS A 262 -10.12 14.28 14.49
CA LYS A 262 -8.79 14.59 15.05
C LYS A 262 -7.90 13.36 15.11
N VAL A 263 -8.44 12.23 15.58
CA VAL A 263 -7.73 10.94 15.57
C VAL A 263 -7.34 10.56 14.13
N PHE A 264 -8.28 10.64 13.18
CA PHE A 264 -7.99 10.35 11.78
C PHE A 264 -6.82 11.20 11.27
N LEU A 265 -6.85 12.52 11.46
CA LEU A 265 -5.78 13.43 11.01
C LEU A 265 -4.43 13.12 11.68
N LYS A 266 -4.41 12.84 12.99
CA LYS A 266 -3.18 12.52 13.72
C LYS A 266 -2.52 11.24 13.21
N PHE A 267 -3.30 10.18 12.97
CA PHE A 267 -2.76 8.85 12.68
C PHE A 267 -2.67 8.51 11.19
N ASN A 268 -3.45 9.17 10.32
CA ASN A 268 -3.51 8.86 8.88
C ASN A 268 -2.72 9.81 7.98
N THR A 269 -2.14 10.89 8.52
CA THR A 269 -1.26 11.80 7.76
C THR A 269 0.09 11.19 7.36
N PRO A 270 0.71 10.26 8.11
CA PRO A 270 1.90 9.56 7.64
C PRO A 270 1.61 8.72 6.40
N LEU A 271 2.58 8.66 5.48
CA LEU A 271 2.47 7.85 4.27
C LEU A 271 3.00 6.43 4.52
N PRO A 272 2.33 5.38 4.04
CA PRO A 272 2.78 3.99 4.20
C PRO A 272 3.98 3.63 3.32
N SER A 273 4.38 4.48 2.37
CA SER A 273 5.51 4.23 1.48
C SER A 273 6.30 5.50 1.14
N SER A 274 7.63 5.37 1.02
CA SER A 274 8.54 6.39 0.51
C SER A 274 8.35 6.70 -0.98
N ALA A 275 7.57 5.89 -1.71
CA ALA A 275 7.38 6.05 -3.15
C ALA A 275 6.85 7.44 -3.54
N ALA A 276 6.04 8.08 -2.68
CA ALA A 276 5.60 9.46 -2.89
C ALA A 276 6.80 10.43 -2.94
N VAL A 277 7.77 10.26 -2.06
CA VAL A 277 8.99 11.08 -2.00
C VAL A 277 9.94 10.75 -3.14
N GLU A 278 10.09 9.47 -3.52
CA GLU A 278 10.91 9.07 -4.67
C GLU A 278 10.45 9.72 -5.99
N ARG A 279 9.15 9.95 -6.15
CA ARG A 279 8.62 10.66 -7.32
C ARG A 279 8.92 12.15 -7.30
N ILE A 280 8.92 12.78 -6.12
CA ILE A 280 9.43 14.14 -5.97
C ILE A 280 10.88 14.19 -6.45
N PHE A 281 11.73 13.22 -6.07
CA PHE A 281 13.10 13.15 -6.55
C PHE A 281 13.22 12.88 -8.06
N SER A 282 12.30 12.11 -8.64
CA SER A 282 12.22 11.94 -10.10
C SER A 282 11.98 13.27 -10.83
N ILE A 283 11.06 14.09 -10.31
CA ILE A 283 10.84 15.47 -10.80
C ILE A 283 12.10 16.32 -10.58
N GLY A 284 12.73 16.17 -9.41
CA GLY A 284 14.00 16.79 -9.06
C GLY A 284 15.11 16.48 -10.06
N GLY A 285 15.22 15.24 -10.56
CA GLY A 285 16.19 14.86 -11.60
C GLY A 285 15.98 15.60 -12.93
N ALA A 286 14.73 15.92 -13.29
CA ALA A 286 14.44 16.75 -14.45
C ALA A 286 14.76 18.25 -14.21
N VAL A 287 14.75 18.69 -12.95
CA VAL A 287 15.14 20.06 -12.56
C VAL A 287 16.67 20.18 -12.51
N LEU A 288 17.37 19.22 -11.90
CA LEU A 288 18.83 19.06 -11.86
C LEU A 288 19.35 18.35 -13.12
N SER A 289 18.99 18.86 -14.29
CA SER A 289 19.56 18.34 -15.53
C SER A 289 20.95 18.94 -15.77
N LYS A 290 21.89 18.15 -16.31
CA LYS A 290 23.23 18.64 -16.73
C LYS A 290 23.20 19.83 -17.69
N LYS A 291 22.05 20.10 -18.33
CA LYS A 291 21.83 21.19 -19.29
C LYS A 291 21.34 22.49 -18.64
N ARG A 292 20.84 22.46 -17.41
CA ARG A 292 20.51 23.66 -16.63
C ARG A 292 21.77 24.02 -15.84
N GLY A 293 22.22 25.27 -15.96
CA GLY A 293 23.40 25.76 -15.22
C GLY A 293 23.26 25.53 -13.71
N ARG A 294 24.37 25.69 -12.98
CA ARG A 294 24.46 25.42 -11.55
C ARG A 294 23.42 26.24 -10.76
N MET A 295 22.40 25.57 -10.25
CA MET A 295 21.36 26.17 -9.41
C MET A 295 21.77 26.05 -7.94
N ASN A 296 21.49 27.06 -7.13
CA ASN A 296 21.69 26.96 -5.68
C ASN A 296 20.60 26.08 -5.04
N ASP A 297 20.88 25.53 -3.87
CA ASP A 297 19.99 24.58 -3.20
C ASP A 297 18.61 25.19 -2.90
N LYS A 298 18.59 26.46 -2.49
CA LYS A 298 17.34 27.20 -2.20
C LYS A 298 16.43 27.33 -3.43
N ASN A 299 17.00 27.67 -4.59
CA ASN A 299 16.22 27.78 -5.83
C ASN A 299 15.80 26.39 -6.33
N PHE A 300 16.59 25.35 -6.08
CA PHE A 300 16.19 23.97 -6.38
C PHE A 300 14.95 23.57 -5.60
N GLU A 301 14.96 23.76 -4.28
CA GLU A 301 13.83 23.45 -3.40
C GLU A 301 12.58 24.23 -3.80
N ASN A 302 12.70 25.54 -4.07
CA ASN A 302 11.59 26.37 -4.52
C ASN A 302 10.98 25.88 -5.84
N VAL A 303 11.81 25.56 -6.84
CA VAL A 303 11.34 25.05 -8.13
C VAL A 303 10.70 23.67 -7.99
N LEU A 304 11.25 22.82 -7.13
CA LEU A 304 10.70 21.50 -6.84
C LEU A 304 9.31 21.62 -6.22
N MET A 305 9.16 22.46 -5.20
CA MET A 305 7.88 22.75 -4.55
C MET A 305 6.84 23.30 -5.53
N LEU A 306 7.20 24.27 -6.37
CA LEU A 306 6.30 24.82 -7.38
C LEU A 306 5.87 23.77 -8.41
N LYS A 307 6.78 22.89 -8.84
CA LYS A 307 6.44 21.83 -9.78
C LYS A 307 5.53 20.76 -9.18
N CYS A 308 5.78 20.35 -7.94
CA CYS A 308 4.97 19.36 -7.24
C CYS A 308 3.55 19.89 -6.96
N ASN A 309 3.43 21.19 -6.67
CA ASN A 309 2.16 21.82 -6.32
C ASN A 309 1.45 22.52 -7.49
N LYS A 310 1.83 22.24 -8.74
CA LYS A 310 1.23 22.88 -9.92
C LYS A 310 -0.30 22.69 -10.02
N SER A 311 -0.86 21.64 -9.40
CA SER A 311 -2.31 21.42 -9.38
C SER A 311 -3.05 22.18 -8.27
N LEU A 312 -2.32 22.79 -7.34
CA LEU A 312 -2.86 23.55 -6.21
C LEU A 312 -2.76 25.07 -6.42
N ILE A 313 -2.06 25.49 -7.49
CA ILE A 313 -1.80 26.87 -7.91
C ILE A 313 -2.50 27.08 -9.25
#